data_AF-A0A2S3ZGQ2-F1
#
_entry.id   AF-A0A2S3ZGQ2-F1
#
_cell.length_a   1.000
_cell.length_b   1.000
_cell.length_c   1.000
_cell.angle_alpha   90.00
_cell.angle_beta   90.00
_cell.angle_gamma   90.00
#
_symmetry.space_group_name_H-M   'P 1'
#
loop_
_entity.id
_entity.type
_entity.pdbx_description
1 polymer ?
#
loop_
_entity_poly.entity_id
_entity_poly.type
_entity_poly.pdbx_seq_one_letter_code
_entity_poly.pdbx_strand_id
1 'polypeptide(L)'
;MAGLIVFQAALIAGAPLGQFAWGGQDRVLPIRKRLGSATSIGLYLIFGVLVVQRAGLADVIPWPGFVIVATWVLAGYFLLGIVLNAASRSRPERWTMAPLCAVLAGLTVLVALG
;
A
#
# COMPACT_ATOMS: atom_id res chain seq x y z
N MET A 1 2.79 1.72 6.98
CA MET A 1 1.68 0.79 6.63
C MET A 1 0.48 0.88 7.56
N ALA A 2 0.64 1.03 8.88
CA ALA A 2 -0.49 1.08 9.83
C ALA A 2 -1.61 2.08 9.46
N GLY A 3 -1.26 3.31 9.05
CA GLY A 3 -2.25 4.31 8.61
C GLY A 3 -3.10 3.85 7.41
N LEU A 4 -2.50 3.12 6.46
CA LEU A 4 -3.22 2.53 5.33
C LEU A 4 -4.15 1.39 5.76
N ILE A 5 -3.75 0.58 6.75
CA ILE A 5 -4.59 -0.47 7.31
C ILE A 5 -5.82 0.15 7.99
N VAL A 6 -5.63 1.19 8.79
CA VAL A 6 -6.74 1.94 9.43
C VAL A 6 -7.65 2.57 8.37
N PHE A 7 -7.08 3.16 7.32
CA PHE A 7 -7.84 3.70 6.20
C PHE A 7 -8.72 2.63 5.51
N GLN A 8 -8.15 1.47 5.19
CA GLN A 8 -8.92 0.37 4.58
C GLN A 8 -9.99 -0.18 5.54
N ALA A 9 -9.70 -0.28 6.83
CA ALA A 9 -10.68 -0.67 7.84
C ALA A 9 -11.85 0.32 7.92
N ALA A 10 -11.57 1.62 7.85
CA ALA A 10 -12.61 2.66 7.81
C ALA A 10 -13.48 2.54 6.53
N LEU A 11 -12.90 2.24 5.37
CA LEU A 11 -13.65 1.99 4.14
C LEU A 11 -14.57 0.77 4.26
N ILE A 12 -14.10 -0.31 4.89
CA ILE A 12 -14.90 -1.50 5.16
C ILE A 12 -16.06 -1.19 6.12
N ALA A 13 -15.82 -0.34 7.13
CA ALA A 13 -16.83 0.14 8.07
C ALA A 13 -17.86 1.10 7.42
N GLY A 14 -17.63 1.55 6.17
CA GLY A 14 -18.54 2.41 5.44
C GLY A 14 -18.26 3.91 5.61
N ALA A 15 -17.07 4.29 6.07
CA ALA A 15 -16.69 5.70 6.13
C ALA A 15 -16.75 6.35 4.73
N PRO A 16 -17.15 7.63 4.63
CA PRO A 16 -17.31 8.34 3.36
C PRO A 16 -15.97 8.79 2.75
N LEU A 17 -14.95 7.92 2.80
CA LEU A 17 -13.59 8.17 2.35
C LEU A 17 -13.29 7.52 0.98
N GLY A 18 -14.29 6.92 0.34
CA GLY A 18 -14.11 6.21 -0.93
C GLY A 18 -13.64 7.10 -2.08
N GLN A 19 -13.78 8.43 -1.97
CA GLN A 19 -13.21 9.38 -2.95
C GLN A 19 -11.67 9.29 -3.08
N PHE A 20 -10.99 8.79 -2.05
CA PHE A 20 -9.54 8.64 -2.01
C PHE A 20 -9.04 7.27 -2.47
N ALA A 21 -9.95 6.36 -2.85
CA ALA A 21 -9.60 5.00 -3.23
C ALA A 21 -10.48 4.50 -4.40
N TRP A 22 -10.04 3.42 -5.07
CA TRP A 22 -10.84 2.74 -6.10
C TRP A 22 -11.38 3.68 -7.18
N GLY A 23 -10.58 4.67 -7.62
CA GLY A 23 -10.96 5.62 -8.67
C GLY A 23 -11.88 6.75 -8.23
N GLY A 24 -12.20 6.84 -6.93
CA GLY A 24 -13.00 7.91 -6.33
C GLY A 24 -14.46 8.01 -6.78
N GLN A 25 -15.00 6.96 -7.41
CA GLN A 25 -16.36 6.94 -7.95
C GLN A 25 -17.45 6.82 -6.86
N ASP A 26 -17.11 6.18 -5.74
CA ASP A 26 -18.06 5.92 -4.66
C ASP A 26 -17.61 6.66 -3.41
N ARG A 27 -18.47 7.52 -2.85
CA ARG A 27 -18.18 8.17 -1.56
C ARG A 27 -18.17 7.15 -0.42
N VAL A 28 -19.15 6.24 -0.43
CA VAL A 28 -19.25 5.08 0.47
C VAL A 28 -19.07 3.82 -0.36
N LEU A 29 -18.13 2.96 0.05
CA LEU A 29 -17.72 1.83 -0.77
C LEU A 29 -18.81 0.73 -0.83
N PRO A 30 -19.20 0.26 -2.05
CA PRO A 30 -20.07 -0.89 -2.20
C PRO A 30 -19.38 -2.18 -1.76
N ILE A 31 -20.16 -3.21 -1.41
CA ILE A 31 -19.68 -4.49 -0.81
C ILE A 31 -18.53 -5.11 -1.61
N ARG A 32 -18.60 -5.10 -2.95
CA ARG A 32 -17.55 -5.65 -3.83
C ARG A 32 -16.19 -4.97 -3.63
N LYS A 33 -16.17 -3.65 -3.46
CA LYS A 33 -14.94 -2.89 -3.23
C LYS A 33 -14.45 -2.98 -1.77
N ARG A 34 -15.35 -3.29 -0.81
CA ARG A 34 -14.98 -3.58 0.58
C ARG A 34 -14.16 -4.88 0.69
N LEU A 35 -14.52 -5.92 -0.08
CA LEU A 35 -13.72 -7.13 -0.20
C LEU A 35 -12.31 -6.82 -0.72
N GLY A 36 -12.20 -5.98 -1.75
CA GLY A 36 -10.90 -5.49 -2.23
C GLY A 36 -10.10 -4.79 -1.14
N SER A 37 -10.76 -3.97 -0.31
CA SER A 37 -10.14 -3.25 0.81
C SER A 37 -9.63 -4.21 1.89
N ALA A 38 -10.36 -5.30 2.15
CA ALA A 38 -9.91 -6.36 3.05
C ALA A 38 -8.65 -7.07 2.53
N THR A 39 -8.61 -7.36 1.23
CA THR A 39 -7.40 -7.90 0.57
C THR A 39 -6.22 -6.93 0.71
N SER A 40 -6.45 -5.62 0.54
CA SER A 40 -5.41 -4.60 0.73
C SER A 40 -4.82 -4.60 2.15
N ILE A 41 -5.63 -4.81 3.19
CA ILE A 41 -5.13 -4.94 4.57
C ILE A 41 -4.15 -6.10 4.67
N GLY A 42 -4.51 -7.28 4.13
CA GLY A 42 -3.62 -8.44 4.12
C GLY A 42 -2.30 -8.15 3.42
N LEU A 43 -2.35 -7.51 2.26
CA LEU A 43 -1.15 -7.10 1.53
C LEU A 43 -0.28 -6.12 2.34
N TYR A 44 -0.88 -5.11 2.99
CA TYR A 44 -0.12 -4.14 3.79
C TYR A 44 0.54 -4.75 5.01
N LEU A 45 -0.05 -5.80 5.59
CA LEU A 45 0.60 -6.58 6.66
C LEU A 45 1.83 -7.32 6.12
N ILE A 46 1.70 -8.01 4.99
CA ILE A 46 2.81 -8.71 4.34
C ILE A 46 3.94 -7.73 3.98
N PHE A 47 3.60 -6.58 3.40
CA PHE A 47 4.57 -5.54 3.05
C PHE A 47 5.27 -4.99 4.29
N GLY A 48 4.54 -4.81 5.39
CA GLY A 48 5.11 -4.41 6.67
C GLY A 48 6.15 -5.41 7.19
N VAL A 49 5.83 -6.71 7.16
CA VAL A 49 6.76 -7.78 7.56
C VAL A 49 8.03 -7.75 6.72
N LEU A 50 7.90 -7.66 5.39
CA LEU A 50 9.05 -7.61 4.47
C LEU A 50 9.97 -6.43 4.80
N VAL A 51 9.42 -5.23 4.97
CA VAL A 51 10.20 -4.01 5.24
C VAL A 51 10.88 -4.08 6.61
N VAL A 52 10.16 -4.51 7.65
CA VAL A 52 10.70 -4.62 9.02
C VAL A 52 11.81 -5.67 9.09
N GLN A 53 11.61 -6.82 8.44
CA GLN A 53 12.63 -7.87 8.40
C GLN A 53 13.84 -7.45 7.58
N ARG A 54 13.64 -6.82 6.41
CA ARG A 54 14.75 -6.32 5.60
C ARG A 54 15.57 -5.24 6.31
N ALA A 55 14.93 -4.45 7.18
CA ALA A 55 15.59 -3.48 8.05
C ALA A 55 16.30 -4.11 9.27
N GLY A 56 16.29 -5.44 9.43
CA GLY A 56 16.93 -6.14 10.54
C GLY A 56 16.20 -6.02 11.87
N LEU A 57 14.94 -5.59 11.87
CA LEU A 57 14.15 -5.35 13.09
C LEU A 57 13.28 -6.55 13.50
N ALA A 58 13.15 -7.56 12.65
CA ALA A 58 12.45 -8.80 12.93
C ALA A 58 13.03 -9.94 12.10
N ASP A 59 12.78 -11.18 12.51
CA ASP A 59 13.12 -12.37 11.73
C ASP A 59 11.90 -13.30 11.69
N VAL A 60 11.12 -13.20 10.61
CA VAL A 60 9.82 -13.89 10.47
C VAL A 60 9.88 -14.90 9.33
N ILE A 61 10.47 -14.52 8.20
CA ILE A 61 10.58 -15.33 6.98
C ILE A 61 11.96 -16.00 6.98
N PRO A 62 12.07 -17.34 7.00
CA PRO A 62 13.34 -18.05 7.16
C PRO A 62 14.22 -18.07 5.89
N TRP A 63 13.87 -17.29 4.86
CA TRP A 63 14.52 -17.29 3.55
C TRP A 63 15.05 -15.89 3.20
N PRO A 64 16.28 -15.55 3.60
CA PRO A 64 16.82 -14.20 3.43
C PRO A 64 16.87 -13.72 1.97
N GLY A 65 17.27 -14.61 1.04
CA GLY A 65 17.30 -14.30 -0.38
C GLY A 65 15.92 -13.94 -0.94
N PHE A 66 14.86 -14.60 -0.47
CA PHE A 66 13.49 -14.27 -0.85
C PHE A 66 13.10 -12.89 -0.34
N VAL A 67 13.42 -12.55 0.93
CA VAL A 67 13.10 -11.23 1.51
C VAL A 67 13.79 -10.11 0.73
N ILE A 68 15.03 -10.29 0.31
CA ILE A 68 15.78 -9.32 -0.51
C ILE A 68 15.04 -9.08 -1.84
N VAL A 69 14.75 -10.14 -2.58
CA VAL A 69 14.06 -10.04 -3.89
C VAL A 69 12.66 -9.46 -3.71
N ALA A 70 11.90 -9.93 -2.73
CA ALA A 70 10.55 -9.47 -2.45
C ALA A 70 10.50 -7.97 -2.09
N THR A 71 11.51 -7.45 -1.38
CA THR A 71 11.58 -6.03 -1.04
C THR A 71 11.83 -5.17 -2.29
N TRP A 72 12.67 -5.62 -3.22
CA TRP A 72 12.86 -4.95 -4.51
C TRP A 72 11.60 -4.99 -5.37
N VAL A 73 10.91 -6.14 -5.41
CA VAL A 73 9.60 -6.25 -6.09
C VAL A 73 8.59 -5.29 -5.48
N LEU A 74 8.57 -5.17 -4.14
CA LEU A 74 7.70 -4.24 -3.44
C LEU A 74 8.03 -2.76 -3.76
N ALA A 75 9.31 -2.40 -3.85
CA ALA A 75 9.72 -1.08 -4.32
C ALA A 75 9.20 -0.81 -5.74
N GLY A 76 9.35 -1.77 -6.65
CA GLY A 76 8.80 -1.71 -8.01
C GLY A 76 7.28 -1.56 -8.03
N TYR A 77 6.57 -2.27 -7.16
CA TYR A 77 5.12 -2.14 -6.98
C TYR A 77 4.71 -0.73 -6.57
N PHE A 78 5.42 -0.09 -5.62
CA PHE A 78 5.12 1.29 -5.24
C PHE A 78 5.44 2.28 -6.35
N LEU A 79 6.53 2.10 -7.10
CA LEU A 79 6.85 2.92 -8.27
C LEU A 79 5.75 2.86 -9.33
N LEU A 80 5.24 1.65 -9.62
CA LEU A 80 4.08 1.48 -10.50
C LEU A 80 2.85 2.19 -9.91
N GLY A 81 2.65 2.08 -8.59
CA GLY A 81 1.61 2.78 -7.86
C GLY A 81 1.64 4.30 -8.04
N ILE A 82 2.83 4.93 -8.13
CA ILE A 82 2.95 6.37 -8.41
C ILE A 82 2.28 6.68 -9.76
N VAL A 83 2.63 5.93 -10.80
CA VAL A 83 2.11 6.16 -12.17
C VAL A 83 0.61 5.94 -12.22
N LEU A 84 0.12 4.84 -11.64
CA LEU A 84 -1.30 4.49 -11.65
C LEU A 84 -2.14 5.52 -10.88
N ASN A 85 -1.68 5.96 -9.70
CA ASN A 85 -2.38 6.97 -8.91
C ASN A 85 -2.27 8.37 -9.53
N ALA A 86 -1.15 8.70 -10.17
CA ALA A 86 -0.98 9.95 -10.90
C ALA A 86 -1.92 10.04 -12.12
N ALA A 87 -2.21 8.90 -12.75
CA ALA A 87 -3.16 8.76 -13.84
C ALA A 87 -4.63 8.62 -13.39
N SER A 88 -4.92 8.60 -12.08
CA SER A 88 -6.29 8.49 -11.58
C SER A 88 -7.15 9.66 -12.03
N ARG A 89 -8.41 9.35 -12.38
CA ARG A 89 -9.44 10.34 -12.71
C ARG A 89 -9.92 11.10 -11.46
N SER A 90 -9.72 10.55 -10.26
CA SER A 90 -10.07 11.19 -9.00
C SER A 90 -8.96 12.18 -8.59
N ARG A 91 -9.31 13.48 -8.52
CA ARG A 91 -8.40 14.51 -8.01
C ARG A 91 -7.93 14.22 -6.58
N PRO A 92 -8.82 13.88 -5.62
CA PRO A 92 -8.40 13.51 -4.26
C PRO A 92 -7.39 12.35 -4.26
N GLU A 93 -7.68 11.26 -4.99
CA GLU A 93 -6.80 10.09 -5.05
C GLU A 93 -5.44 10.43 -5.65
N ARG A 94 -5.41 11.22 -6.72
CA ARG A 94 -4.15 11.67 -7.34
C ARG A 94 -3.28 12.47 -6.38
N TRP A 95 -3.87 13.40 -5.62
CA TRP A 95 -3.11 14.29 -4.73
C TRP A 95 -2.75 13.65 -3.38
N THR A 96 -3.37 12.54 -2.99
CA THR A 96 -3.01 11.82 -1.76
C THR A 96 -2.20 10.56 -2.03
N MET A 97 -2.65 9.71 -2.95
CA MET A 97 -2.08 8.38 -3.14
C MET A 97 -0.80 8.41 -3.98
N ALA A 98 -0.69 9.26 -5.00
CA ALA A 98 0.56 9.33 -5.77
C ALA A 98 1.75 9.83 -4.93
N PRO A 99 1.63 10.91 -4.13
CA PRO A 99 2.69 11.29 -3.19
C PRO A 99 2.96 10.23 -2.13
N LEU A 100 1.93 9.57 -1.60
CA LEU A 100 2.10 8.49 -0.64
C LEU A 100 2.89 7.31 -1.24
N CYS A 101 2.55 6.89 -2.47
CA CYS A 101 3.31 5.86 -3.19
C CYS A 101 4.75 6.31 -3.43
N ALA A 102 5.01 7.59 -3.72
CA ALA A 102 6.37 8.10 -3.89
C ALA A 102 7.19 8.02 -2.61
N VAL A 103 6.62 8.42 -1.47
CA VAL A 103 7.25 8.28 -0.16
C VAL A 103 7.51 6.81 0.17
N LEU A 104 6.52 5.94 -0.02
CA LEU A 104 6.67 4.50 0.23
C LEU A 104 7.72 3.86 -0.69
N ALA A 105 7.76 4.23 -1.97
CA ALA A 105 8.79 3.76 -2.90
C ALA A 105 10.19 4.18 -2.42
N GLY A 106 10.39 5.46 -2.10
CA GLY A 106 11.67 5.96 -1.62
C GLY A 106 12.14 5.25 -0.34
N LEU A 107 11.26 5.14 0.65
CA LEU A 107 11.58 4.43 1.91
C LEU A 107 11.87 2.95 1.67
N THR A 108 11.10 2.29 0.81
CA THR A 108 11.31 0.85 0.52
C THR A 108 12.62 0.63 -0.23
N VAL A 109 12.99 1.53 -1.15
CA VAL A 109 14.31 1.48 -1.83
C VAL A 109 15.45 1.68 -0.83
N LEU A 110 15.35 2.64 0.09
CA LEU A 110 16.36 2.83 1.14
C LEU A 110 16.55 1.55 1.98
N VAL A 111 15.45 0.91 2.37
CA VAL A 111 15.47 -0.37 3.09
C VAL A 111 16.00 -1.51 2.21
N ALA A 112 15.74 -1.51 0.90
CA ALA A 112 16.25 -2.53 0.00
C ALA A 112 17.77 -2.44 -0.20
N LEU A 113 18.33 -1.22 -0.13
CA LEU A 113 19.75 -0.94 -0.35
C LEU A 113 20.66 -1.30 0.82
N GLY A 114 20.20 -1.11 2.07
CA GLY A 114 20.94 -1.48 3.28
C GLY A 114 20.52 -2.85 3.75
#